data_AF-A0A1Q7JTY1-F1
#
_entry.id   AF-A0A1Q7JTY1-F1
#
_cell.length_a   1.000
_cell.length_b   1.000
_cell.length_c   1.000
_cell.angle_alpha   90.00
_cell.angle_beta   90.00
_cell.angle_gamma   90.00
#
_symmetry.space_group_name_H-M   'P 1'
#
loop_
_entity.id
_entity.type
_entity.pdbx_description
1 polymer ?
#
loop_
_entity_poly.entity_id
_entity_poly.type
_entity_poly.pdbx_seq_one_letter_code
_entity_poly.pdbx_strand_id
1 'polypeptide(L)'
;MRALSLALLIAVPCLAQETADPWFSTFSIIAFDPATNELGVGVQSRAFAAGAVVPFAKPGVGAVATQASANRSYVCEDASAR
;
A
#
# COMPACT_ATOMS: atom_id res chain seq x y z
N MET A 1 9.10 33.88 10.42
CA MET A 1 8.32 32.93 11.27
C MET A 1 7.54 31.88 10.47
N ARG A 2 7.25 32.05 9.16
CA ARG A 2 6.55 31.05 8.34
C ARG A 2 7.41 29.90 7.77
N ALA A 3 8.73 30.11 7.64
CA ALA A 3 9.66 29.10 7.11
C ALA A 3 10.01 27.98 8.11
N LEU A 4 9.98 28.27 9.42
CA LEU A 4 10.24 27.26 10.47
C LEU A 4 9.13 26.20 10.52
N SER A 5 7.88 26.60 10.24
CA SER A 5 6.73 25.70 10.24
C SER A 5 6.77 24.66 9.11
N LEU A 6 7.41 25.00 7.98
CA LEU A 6 7.53 24.09 6.84
C LEU A 6 8.69 23.09 7.02
N ALA A 7 9.77 23.49 7.69
CA ALA A 7 10.89 22.60 8.00
C ALA A 7 10.51 21.50 9.01
N LEU A 8 9.60 21.80 9.94
CA LEU A 8 9.15 20.84 10.94
C LEU A 8 8.29 19.72 10.34
N LEU A 9 7.51 20.01 9.28
CA LEU A 9 6.67 19.02 8.58
C LEU A 9 7.48 17.98 7.78
N ILE A 10 8.73 18.28 7.40
CA ILE A 10 9.59 17.38 6.61
C ILE A 10 10.49 16.53 7.52
N ALA A 11 10.77 16.97 8.75
CA ALA A 11 11.67 16.27 9.68
C ALA A 11 11.02 15.08 10.42
N VAL A 12 9.69 15.09 10.61
CA VAL A 12 8.96 14.00 11.30
C VAL A 12 9.09 12.63 10.59
N PRO A 13 8.94 12.50 9.26
CA PRO A 13 9.12 11.20 8.61
C PRO A 13 10.56 10.68 8.67
N CYS A 14 11.55 11.56 8.88
CA CYS A 14 12.97 11.17 8.97
C CYS A 14 13.31 10.50 10.31
N LEU A 15 12.71 10.98 11.41
CA LEU A 15 12.92 10.40 12.76
C LEU A 15 12.05 9.17 13.03
N ALA A 16 11.04 8.92 12.20
CA ALA A 16 10.14 7.77 12.31
C ALA A 16 10.61 6.54 11.53
N GLN A 17 11.81 6.58 10.91
CA GLN A 17 12.38 5.39 10.27
C GLN A 17 12.85 4.41 11.35
N GLU A 18 11.94 3.54 11.78
CA GLU A 18 12.26 2.35 12.56
C GLU A 18 13.30 1.52 11.79
N THR A 19 14.28 0.95 12.51
CA THR A 19 15.27 0.04 11.91
C THR A 19 14.54 -1.22 11.45
N ALA A 20 14.08 -1.20 10.20
CA ALA A 20 13.32 -2.29 9.61
C ALA A 20 14.10 -3.59 9.78
N ASP A 21 13.45 -4.61 10.35
CA ASP A 21 14.01 -5.95 10.41
C ASP A 21 14.40 -6.38 8.98
N PRO A 22 15.69 -6.67 8.70
CA PRO A 22 16.15 -6.98 7.34
C PRO A 22 15.46 -8.21 6.74
N TRP A 23 14.79 -9.00 7.59
CA TRP A 23 14.10 -10.21 7.20
C TRP A 23 12.68 -9.95 6.68
N PHE A 24 11.98 -8.87 7.08
CA PHE A 24 10.61 -8.59 6.65
C PHE A 24 10.37 -7.10 6.40
N SER A 25 10.53 -6.68 5.13
CA SER A 25 10.23 -5.31 4.71
C SER A 25 9.27 -5.35 3.52
N THR A 26 7.96 -5.28 3.81
CA THR A 26 6.91 -5.10 2.80
C THR A 26 6.08 -3.89 3.20
N PHE A 27 5.93 -2.95 2.28
CA PHE A 27 5.09 -1.77 2.45
C PHE A 27 4.02 -1.75 1.36
N SER A 28 2.82 -1.30 1.69
CA SER A 28 1.73 -1.11 0.73
C SER A 28 0.99 0.19 1.01
N ILE A 29 0.44 0.79 -0.03
CA ILE A 29 -0.32 2.04 0.04
C ILE A 29 -1.63 1.88 -0.76
N ILE A 30 -2.71 2.43 -0.22
CA ILE A 30 -3.97 2.63 -0.92
C ILE A 30 -4.23 4.13 -0.99
N ALA A 31 -4.56 4.64 -2.17
CA ALA A 31 -4.94 6.03 -2.41
C ALA A 31 -6.34 6.09 -3.01
N PHE A 32 -7.13 7.07 -2.57
CA PHE A 32 -8.45 7.36 -3.11
C PHE A 32 -8.43 8.75 -3.76
N ASP A 33 -8.88 8.84 -5.01
CA ASP A 33 -9.10 10.10 -5.70
C ASP A 33 -10.61 10.45 -5.68
N PRO A 34 -11.04 11.47 -4.92
CA PRO A 34 -12.45 11.86 -4.85
C PRO A 34 -12.96 12.53 -6.13
N ALA A 35 -12.09 13.06 -6.99
CA ALA A 35 -12.52 13.73 -8.23
C ALA A 35 -12.97 12.72 -9.29
N THR A 36 -12.29 11.59 -9.38
CA THR A 36 -12.57 10.49 -10.32
C THR A 36 -13.32 9.32 -9.66
N ASN A 37 -13.40 9.32 -8.33
CA ASN A 37 -13.95 8.23 -7.51
C ASN A 37 -13.19 6.90 -7.72
N GLU A 38 -11.87 6.99 -7.92
CA GLU A 38 -10.99 5.85 -8.19
C GLU A 38 -10.14 5.46 -6.96
N LEU A 39 -9.79 4.17 -6.88
CA LEU A 39 -8.90 3.62 -5.86
C LEU A 39 -7.66 3.02 -6.53
N GLY A 40 -6.49 3.47 -6.09
CA GLY A 40 -5.19 2.90 -6.46
C GLY A 40 -4.60 2.11 -5.29
N VAL A 41 -3.97 0.99 -5.58
CA VAL A 41 -3.25 0.18 -4.58
C VAL A 41 -1.88 -0.22 -5.11
N GLY A 42 -0.85 -0.09 -4.28
CA GLY A 42 0.54 -0.43 -4.61
C GLY A 42 1.23 -1.18 -3.48
N VAL A 43 2.20 -2.02 -3.82
CA VAL A 43 3.03 -2.77 -2.87
C VAL A 43 4.50 -2.71 -3.29
N GLN A 44 5.39 -2.58 -2.32
CA GLN A 44 6.82 -2.78 -2.47
C GLN A 44 7.27 -3.84 -1.46
N SER A 45 7.94 -4.89 -1.95
CA SER A 45 8.43 -5.99 -1.10
C SER A 45 9.80 -6.45 -1.56
N ARG A 46 10.53 -7.09 -0.65
CA ARG A 46 11.71 -7.91 -0.97
C ARG A 46 11.35 -9.33 -1.42
N ALA A 47 10.07 -9.74 -1.30
CA ALA A 47 9.55 -10.99 -1.82
C ALA A 47 9.26 -10.91 -3.33
N PHE A 48 9.55 -11.98 -4.05
CA PHE A 48 9.27 -12.06 -5.49
C PHE A 48 7.76 -11.99 -5.78
N ALA A 49 7.41 -11.29 -6.86
CA ALA A 49 6.04 -11.21 -7.39
C ALA A 49 4.97 -10.71 -6.41
N ALA A 50 5.32 -9.93 -5.37
CA ALA A 50 4.34 -9.38 -4.43
C ALA A 50 3.22 -8.57 -5.11
N GLY A 51 3.53 -7.88 -6.22
CA GLY A 51 2.55 -7.13 -7.01
C GLY A 51 1.46 -7.98 -7.67
N ALA A 52 1.66 -9.29 -7.84
CA ALA A 52 0.64 -10.20 -8.37
C ALA A 52 -0.23 -10.81 -7.27
N VAL A 53 0.19 -10.71 -6.01
CA VAL A 53 -0.40 -11.45 -4.89
C VAL A 53 -1.09 -10.54 -3.88
N VAL A 54 -0.51 -9.36 -3.63
CA VAL A 54 -0.92 -8.46 -2.54
C VAL A 54 -1.96 -7.43 -2.96
N PRO A 55 -1.76 -6.63 -4.02
CA PRO A 55 -2.71 -5.59 -4.37
C PRO A 55 -3.92 -6.22 -5.09
N PHE A 56 -5.12 -5.96 -4.58
CA PHE A 56 -6.36 -6.30 -5.25
C PHE A 56 -7.27 -5.08 -5.30
N ALA A 57 -7.91 -4.84 -6.45
CA ALA A 57 -8.88 -3.78 -6.63
C ALA A 57 -10.03 -4.27 -7.50
N LYS A 58 -11.26 -4.03 -7.04
CA LYS A 58 -12.49 -4.34 -7.76
C LYS A 58 -13.26 -3.05 -8.04
N PRO A 59 -13.56 -2.74 -9.32
CA PRO A 59 -14.34 -1.56 -9.69
C PRO A 59 -15.68 -1.52 -8.95
N GLY A 60 -16.01 -0.36 -8.36
CA GLY A 60 -17.25 -0.14 -7.63
C GLY A 60 -17.35 -0.81 -6.25
N VAL A 61 -16.32 -1.55 -5.80
CA VAL A 61 -16.30 -2.19 -4.47
C VAL A 61 -15.20 -1.62 -3.60
N GLY A 62 -13.95 -1.65 -4.06
CA GLY A 62 -12.82 -1.22 -3.24
C GLY A 62 -11.47 -1.82 -3.61
N ALA A 63 -10.44 -1.42 -2.87
CA ALA A 63 -9.09 -1.99 -2.97
C ALA A 63 -8.61 -2.52 -1.61
N VAL A 64 -7.79 -3.57 -1.63
CA VAL A 64 -7.20 -4.21 -0.44
C VAL A 64 -5.76 -4.62 -0.73
N ALA A 65 -4.91 -4.54 0.29
CA ALA A 65 -3.53 -5.03 0.26
C ALA A 65 -3.31 -5.98 1.45
N THR A 66 -3.36 -7.29 1.22
CA THR A 66 -3.19 -8.27 2.31
C THR A 66 -1.71 -8.49 2.62
N GLN A 67 -1.29 -8.22 3.86
CA GLN A 67 0.09 -8.43 4.33
C GLN A 67 0.17 -9.55 5.39
N ALA A 68 1.38 -10.10 5.61
CA ALA A 68 1.68 -11.33 6.38
C ALA A 68 1.03 -12.60 5.80
N SER A 69 1.78 -13.35 4.97
CA SER A 69 1.26 -14.51 4.22
C SER A 69 -0.02 -14.19 3.44
N ALA A 70 0.12 -13.34 2.41
CA ALA A 70 -0.99 -12.80 1.63
C ALA A 70 -2.05 -13.86 1.26
N ASN A 71 -3.31 -13.56 1.58
CA ASN A 71 -4.44 -14.46 1.30
C ASN A 71 -4.82 -14.35 -0.18
N ARG A 72 -4.43 -15.36 -0.96
CA ARG A 72 -4.70 -15.43 -2.41
C ARG A 72 -6.18 -15.54 -2.77
N SER A 73 -7.07 -15.85 -1.82
CA SER A 73 -8.49 -16.07 -2.10
C SER A 73 -9.18 -14.81 -2.63
N TYR A 74 -8.76 -13.61 -2.18
CA TYR A 74 -9.33 -12.35 -2.67
C TYR A 74 -9.13 -12.14 -4.17
N VAL A 75 -8.00 -12.60 -4.71
CA VAL A 75 -7.69 -12.52 -6.14
C VAL A 75 -8.45 -13.61 -6.92
N CYS A 76 -8.58 -14.81 -6.35
CA CYS A 76 -9.17 -15.96 -7.03
C CYS A 76 -10.71 -15.89 -7.10
N GLU A 77 -11.38 -15.36 -6.07
CA GLU A 77 -12.84 -15.22 -6.03
C GLU A 77 -13.37 -14.36 -7.19
N ASP A 78 -12.68 -13.27 -7.52
CA ASP A 78 -13.08 -12.41 -8.63
C ASP A 78 -12.59 -12.92 -10.00
N ALA A 79 -11.47 -13.68 -10.03
CA ALA A 79 -11.01 -14.35 -11.24
C ALA A 79 -11.98 -15.45 -11.71
N SER A 80 -12.71 -16.10 -10.80
CA SER A 80 -13.78 -17.07 -11.09
C SER A 80 -15.09 -16.41 -11.57
N ALA A 81 -15.23 -15.09 -11.44
CA ALA A 81 -16.43 -14.35 -11.82
C ALA A 81 -16.34 -13.73 -13.23
N ARG A 82 -15.26 -14.02 -13.97
CA ARG A 82 -15.07 -13.68 -15.39
C ARG A 82 -15.33 -14.89 -16.29
#